data_AF-A0A1C5BQ22-F1
#
_entry.id   AF-A0A1C5BQ22-F1
#
_cell.length_a   1.000
_cell.length_b   1.000
_cell.length_c   1.000
_cell.angle_alpha   90.00
_cell.angle_beta   90.00
_cell.angle_gamma   90.00
#
_symmetry.space_group_name_H-M   'P 1'
#
loop_
_entity.id
_entity.type
_entity.pdbx_description
1 polymer ?
#
loop_
_entity_poly.entity_id
_entity_poly.type
_entity_poly.pdbx_seq_one_letter_code
_entity_poly.pdbx_strand_id
1 'polypeptide(L)'
;MLWPALRLLSQGELTPDQLQRLLSVLQLDEVPRTEGPGAANSIAHCSFTDSTGTRLVLDLARTTASGWVLALFFDGEPPAADTIDRHRVLLRGAVERFGLTLIEVTPAATADEVHVVSSPPNMPEPAPVRSWDLPYEELDQLWAHVGLRQNDPQEVKEVKLREVMRTPAWSAAPPLLRRQAEAFLRAT
;
A
#
# COMPACT_ATOMS: atom_id res chain seq x y z
N MET A 1 5.74 -17.22 11.36
CA MET A 1 5.45 -15.80 11.71
C MET A 1 4.86 -15.15 10.47
N LEU A 2 3.69 -14.52 10.59
CA LEU A 2 3.01 -13.93 9.43
C LEU A 2 3.65 -12.62 8.97
N TRP A 3 3.96 -12.55 7.69
CA TRP A 3 4.49 -11.37 7.01
C TRP A 3 3.51 -10.86 5.95
N PRO A 4 3.34 -9.54 5.79
CA PRO A 4 2.43 -8.99 4.78
C PRO A 4 3.01 -9.17 3.37
N ALA A 5 2.24 -9.75 2.47
CA ALA A 5 2.53 -9.82 1.03
C ALA A 5 1.78 -8.75 0.23
N LEU A 6 0.56 -8.42 0.66
CA LEU A 6 -0.30 -7.43 0.01
C LEU A 6 -1.20 -6.75 1.04
N ARG A 7 -1.43 -5.45 0.88
CA ARG A 7 -2.32 -4.66 1.72
C ARG A 7 -3.07 -3.66 0.87
N LEU A 8 -4.39 -3.59 1.01
CA LEU A 8 -5.26 -2.57 0.43
C LEU A 8 -5.90 -1.78 1.56
N LEU A 9 -5.64 -0.47 1.61
CA LEU A 9 -6.35 0.46 2.48
C LEU A 9 -7.52 1.06 1.70
N SER A 10 -8.70 1.04 2.28
CA SER A 10 -9.90 1.62 1.68
C SER A 10 -10.76 2.35 2.70
N GLN A 11 -11.62 3.23 2.20
CA GLN A 11 -12.59 3.99 2.99
C GLN A 11 -13.99 3.88 2.42
N GLY A 12 -14.99 3.85 3.30
CA GLY A 12 -16.41 3.80 2.96
C GLY A 12 -17.22 3.12 4.05
N GLU A 13 -18.52 3.35 4.04
CA GLU A 13 -19.44 2.67 4.96
C GLU A 13 -19.86 1.32 4.35
N LEU A 14 -19.81 0.27 5.16
CA LEU A 14 -20.42 -1.02 4.84
C LEU A 14 -21.58 -1.24 5.81
N THR A 15 -22.78 -1.46 5.28
CA THR A 15 -23.88 -1.98 6.07
C THR A 15 -23.56 -3.40 6.55
N PRO A 16 -24.21 -3.91 7.61
CA PRO A 16 -24.01 -5.28 8.07
C PRO A 16 -24.19 -6.32 6.96
N ASP A 17 -25.19 -6.13 6.09
CA ASP A 17 -25.42 -7.03 4.94
C ASP A 17 -24.32 -6.94 3.89
N GLN A 18 -23.77 -5.76 3.64
CA GLN A 18 -22.64 -5.59 2.73
C GLN A 18 -21.38 -6.23 3.31
N LEU A 19 -21.13 -6.08 4.61
CA LEU A 19 -20.02 -6.73 5.30
C LEU A 19 -20.14 -8.26 5.19
N GLN A 20 -21.30 -8.84 5.51
CA GLN A 20 -21.50 -10.30 5.40
C GLN A 20 -21.31 -10.82 3.97
N ARG A 21 -21.78 -10.07 2.97
CA ARG A 21 -21.51 -10.40 1.57
C ARG A 21 -20.03 -10.29 1.21
N LEU A 22 -19.30 -9.31 1.73
CA LEU A 22 -17.86 -9.17 1.53
C LEU A 22 -17.11 -10.36 2.13
N LEU A 23 -17.43 -10.75 3.37
CA LEU A 23 -16.86 -11.94 4.02
C LEU A 23 -17.11 -13.19 3.19
N SER A 24 -18.34 -13.35 2.68
CA SER A 24 -18.71 -14.50 1.83
C SER A 24 -17.95 -14.54 0.51
N VAL A 25 -17.79 -13.39 -0.17
CA VAL A 25 -17.03 -13.29 -1.44
C VAL A 25 -15.56 -13.66 -1.25
N LEU A 26 -14.99 -13.25 -0.12
CA LEU A 26 -13.60 -13.51 0.23
C LEU A 26 -13.39 -14.80 1.02
N GLN A 27 -14.47 -15.56 1.28
CA GLN A 27 -14.48 -16.80 2.07
C GLN A 27 -13.79 -16.62 3.43
N LEU A 28 -14.09 -15.51 4.11
CA LEU A 28 -13.54 -15.20 5.43
C LEU A 28 -14.45 -15.76 6.51
N ASP A 29 -13.84 -16.36 7.53
CA ASP A 29 -14.51 -16.66 8.78
C ASP A 29 -14.53 -15.41 9.64
N GLU A 30 -15.67 -15.09 10.26
CA GLU A 30 -15.86 -13.93 11.16
C GLU A 30 -15.20 -14.18 12.53
N VAL A 31 -13.92 -14.48 12.48
CA VAL A 31 -13.03 -14.71 13.61
C VAL A 31 -11.76 -13.89 13.36
N PRO A 32 -11.35 -13.02 14.30
CA PRO A 32 -10.13 -12.25 14.12
C PRO A 32 -8.90 -13.16 14.16
N ARG A 33 -7.87 -12.80 13.38
CA ARG A 33 -6.55 -13.41 13.54
C ARG A 33 -5.93 -12.99 14.87
N THR A 34 -5.09 -13.85 15.43
CA THR A 34 -4.40 -13.59 16.71
C THR A 34 -2.90 -13.35 16.57
N GLU A 35 -2.36 -13.46 15.36
CA GLU A 35 -0.92 -13.34 15.08
C GLU A 35 -0.61 -12.38 13.91
N GLY A 36 0.62 -11.86 13.91
CA GLY A 36 1.13 -11.00 12.86
C GLY A 36 0.76 -9.51 12.98
N PRO A 37 1.34 -8.66 12.12
CA PRO A 37 1.08 -7.21 12.14
C PRO A 37 -0.39 -6.89 11.93
N GLY A 38 -0.95 -6.01 12.77
CA GLY A 38 -2.33 -5.52 12.65
C GLY A 38 -3.42 -6.47 13.18
N ALA A 39 -3.07 -7.59 13.82
CA ALA A 39 -4.03 -8.56 14.36
C ALA A 39 -5.08 -7.95 15.30
N ALA A 40 -4.68 -6.93 16.08
CA ALA A 40 -5.58 -6.22 17.00
C ALA A 40 -6.80 -5.56 16.31
N ASN A 41 -6.69 -5.27 15.01
CA ASN A 41 -7.76 -4.65 14.22
C ASN A 41 -8.47 -5.66 13.31
N SER A 42 -8.04 -6.92 13.31
CA SER A 42 -8.68 -8.01 12.56
C SER A 42 -10.13 -8.18 13.01
N ILE A 43 -11.01 -8.48 12.07
CA ILE A 43 -12.38 -8.89 12.38
C ILE A 43 -12.75 -10.23 11.74
N ALA A 44 -12.07 -10.60 10.65
CA ALA A 44 -12.33 -11.83 9.93
C ALA A 44 -11.08 -12.25 9.15
N HIS A 45 -10.83 -13.55 9.07
CA HIS A 45 -9.73 -14.08 8.27
C HIS A 45 -10.05 -15.48 7.74
N CYS A 46 -9.28 -15.93 6.76
CA CYS A 46 -9.20 -17.34 6.41
C CYS A 46 -7.74 -17.71 6.13
N SER A 47 -7.42 -18.99 6.32
CA SER A 47 -6.10 -19.54 6.00
C SER A 47 -6.24 -20.57 4.89
N PHE A 48 -5.30 -20.58 3.95
CA PHE A 48 -5.25 -21.56 2.87
C PHE A 48 -3.80 -21.81 2.46
N THR A 49 -3.58 -22.82 1.64
CA THR A 49 -2.25 -23.13 1.09
C THR A 49 -2.30 -22.91 -0.41
N ASP A 50 -1.30 -22.23 -0.97
CA ASP A 50 -1.21 -22.05 -2.41
C ASP A 50 -0.66 -23.30 -3.11
N SER A 51 -0.56 -23.26 -4.44
CA SER A 51 -0.06 -24.39 -5.24
C SER A 51 1.42 -24.72 -4.98
N THR A 52 2.17 -23.85 -4.29
CA THR A 52 3.57 -24.05 -3.94
C THR A 52 3.75 -24.65 -2.55
N GLY A 53 2.67 -24.80 -1.78
CA GLY A 53 2.73 -25.25 -0.38
C GLY A 53 2.89 -24.11 0.62
N THR A 54 2.84 -22.84 0.18
CA THR A 54 2.99 -21.68 1.06
C THR A 54 1.68 -21.41 1.79
N ARG A 55 1.72 -21.31 3.12
CA ARG A 55 0.55 -20.92 3.92
C ARG A 55 0.28 -19.44 3.70
N LEU A 56 -0.91 -19.14 3.20
CA LEU A 56 -1.43 -17.79 3.02
C LEU A 56 -2.58 -17.54 3.99
N VAL A 57 -2.69 -16.29 4.42
CA VAL A 57 -3.78 -15.82 5.29
C VAL A 57 -4.37 -14.58 4.67
N LEU A 58 -5.65 -14.63 4.30
CA LEU A 58 -6.39 -13.44 3.88
C LEU A 58 -7.14 -12.88 5.09
N ASP A 59 -7.07 -11.58 5.27
CA ASP A 59 -7.61 -10.90 6.44
C ASP A 59 -8.38 -9.64 6.05
N LEU A 60 -9.45 -9.39 6.81
CA LEU A 60 -10.15 -8.12 6.86
C LEU A 60 -9.98 -7.51 8.25
N ALA A 61 -9.48 -6.28 8.27
CA ALA A 61 -9.31 -5.48 9.48
C ALA A 61 -10.05 -4.15 9.37
N ARG A 62 -10.51 -3.64 10.53
CA ARG A 62 -11.18 -2.36 10.65
C ARG A 62 -10.25 -1.34 11.31
N THR A 63 -9.96 -0.24 10.62
CA THR A 63 -9.04 0.81 11.12
C THR A 63 -9.77 1.98 11.75
N THR A 64 -10.95 2.31 11.25
CA THR A 64 -11.86 3.33 11.79
C THR A 64 -13.32 2.91 11.57
N ALA A 65 -14.29 3.77 11.88
CA ALA A 65 -15.70 3.49 11.60
C ALA A 65 -15.97 3.18 10.11
N SER A 66 -15.27 3.87 9.20
CA SER A 66 -15.38 3.71 7.74
C SER A 66 -14.08 3.25 7.08
N GLY A 67 -13.05 2.90 7.86
CA GLY A 67 -11.73 2.51 7.37
C GLY A 67 -11.54 1.00 7.39
N TRP A 68 -11.11 0.44 6.26
CA TRP A 68 -10.97 -1.00 6.05
C TRP A 68 -9.59 -1.33 5.49
N VAL A 69 -9.01 -2.43 5.96
CA VAL A 69 -7.79 -3.00 5.41
C VAL A 69 -8.07 -4.43 4.98
N LEU A 70 -7.82 -4.73 3.71
CA LEU A 70 -7.77 -6.10 3.20
C LEU A 70 -6.31 -6.47 3.00
N ALA A 71 -5.85 -7.57 3.60
CA ALA A 71 -4.45 -7.93 3.57
C ALA A 71 -4.24 -9.43 3.32
N LEU A 72 -3.23 -9.74 2.51
CA LEU A 72 -2.71 -11.08 2.32
C LEU A 72 -1.39 -11.20 3.10
N PHE A 73 -1.31 -12.19 3.97
CA PHE A 73 -0.10 -12.57 4.69
C PHE A 73 0.38 -13.94 4.24
N PHE A 74 1.64 -14.24 4.52
CA PHE A 74 2.26 -15.54 4.30
C PHE A 74 3.09 -15.95 5.51
N ASP A 75 3.30 -17.26 5.66
CA ASP A 75 4.29 -17.84 6.58
C ASP A 75 5.31 -18.66 5.78
N GLY A 76 6.59 -18.51 6.11
CA GLY A 76 7.70 -19.14 5.39
C GLY A 76 8.19 -18.30 4.20
N GLU A 77 8.28 -18.92 3.02
CA GLU A 77 8.81 -18.24 1.83
C GLU A 77 7.82 -17.23 1.24
N PRO A 78 8.29 -16.10 0.70
CA PRO A 78 7.43 -15.14 0.02
C PRO A 78 6.66 -15.78 -1.14
N PRO A 79 5.35 -15.49 -1.29
CA PRO A 79 4.59 -15.98 -2.42
C PRO A 79 5.10 -15.40 -3.73
N ALA A 80 4.91 -16.15 -4.82
CA ALA A 80 5.25 -15.69 -6.17
C ALA A 80 4.48 -14.41 -6.55
N ALA A 81 5.08 -13.58 -7.42
CA ALA A 81 4.47 -12.33 -7.88
C ALA A 81 3.08 -12.55 -8.50
N ASP A 82 2.90 -13.61 -9.32
CA ASP A 82 1.62 -13.99 -9.91
C ASP A 82 0.53 -14.27 -8.85
N THR A 83 0.92 -14.84 -7.70
CA THR A 83 0.00 -15.05 -6.58
C THR A 83 -0.41 -13.72 -5.97
N ILE A 84 0.54 -12.81 -5.75
CA ILE A 84 0.26 -11.46 -5.23
C ILE A 84 -0.68 -10.71 -6.18
N ASP A 85 -0.40 -10.73 -7.49
CA ASP A 85 -1.19 -9.99 -8.47
C ASP A 85 -2.60 -10.56 -8.66
N ARG A 86 -2.78 -11.88 -8.61
CA ARG A 86 -4.10 -12.50 -8.60
C ARG A 86 -4.94 -12.03 -7.41
N HIS A 87 -4.34 -12.00 -6.22
CA HIS A 87 -5.04 -11.52 -5.01
C HIS A 87 -5.28 -10.02 -5.07
N ARG A 88 -4.36 -9.24 -5.67
CA ARG A 88 -4.57 -7.81 -5.90
C ARG A 88 -5.82 -7.55 -6.72
N VAL A 89 -5.98 -8.26 -7.85
CA VAL A 89 -7.18 -8.15 -8.70
C VAL A 89 -8.44 -8.54 -7.91
N LEU A 90 -8.39 -9.63 -7.16
CA LEU A 90 -9.51 -10.07 -6.33
C LEU A 90 -9.93 -9.00 -5.30
N LEU A 91 -8.97 -8.47 -4.55
CA LEU A 91 -9.24 -7.51 -3.48
C LEU A 91 -9.65 -6.14 -4.02
N ARG A 92 -9.05 -5.68 -5.13
CA ARG A 92 -9.50 -4.47 -5.82
C ARG A 92 -10.93 -4.61 -6.33
N GLY A 93 -11.25 -5.75 -6.97
CA GLY A 93 -12.60 -6.04 -7.44
C GLY A 93 -13.62 -6.08 -6.30
N ALA A 94 -13.22 -6.56 -5.13
CA ALA A 94 -14.07 -6.49 -3.92
C ALA A 94 -14.28 -5.03 -3.48
N VAL A 95 -13.22 -4.24 -3.31
CA VAL A 95 -13.28 -2.82 -2.94
C VAL A 95 -14.24 -2.06 -3.86
N GLU A 96 -14.08 -2.19 -5.18
CA GLU A 96 -14.92 -1.55 -6.18
C GLU A 96 -16.38 -2.02 -6.11
N ARG A 97 -16.61 -3.34 -6.06
CA ARG A 97 -17.95 -3.94 -6.01
C ARG A 97 -18.77 -3.48 -4.80
N PHE A 98 -18.12 -3.20 -3.69
CA PHE A 98 -18.77 -2.74 -2.46
C PHE A 98 -18.79 -1.22 -2.31
N GLY A 99 -18.37 -0.47 -3.33
CA GLY A 99 -18.42 0.99 -3.35
C GLY A 99 -17.42 1.64 -2.38
N LEU A 100 -16.38 0.91 -1.99
CA LEU A 100 -15.30 1.44 -1.17
C LEU A 100 -14.33 2.25 -2.04
N THR A 101 -13.84 3.35 -1.51
CA THR A 101 -12.78 4.15 -2.14
C THR A 101 -11.44 3.55 -1.79
N LEU A 102 -10.69 3.12 -2.80
CA LEU A 102 -9.31 2.64 -2.62
C LEU A 102 -8.39 3.83 -2.29
N ILE A 103 -7.64 3.72 -1.20
CA ILE A 103 -6.73 4.76 -0.72
C ILE A 103 -5.27 4.42 -1.03
N GLU A 104 -4.88 3.15 -0.85
CA GLU A 104 -3.51 2.67 -1.01
C GLU A 104 -3.49 1.17 -1.33
N VAL A 105 -2.56 0.74 -2.18
CA VAL A 105 -2.16 -0.67 -2.31
C VAL A 105 -0.66 -0.82 -2.07
N THR A 106 -0.27 -1.79 -1.25
CA THR A 106 1.14 -2.09 -0.97
C THR A 106 1.40 -3.59 -1.18
N PRO A 107 2.35 -3.98 -2.05
CA PRO A 107 3.11 -3.14 -2.97
C PRO A 107 2.20 -2.56 -4.07
N ALA A 108 2.51 -1.37 -4.60
CA ALA A 108 1.79 -0.79 -5.73
C ALA A 108 2.32 -1.35 -7.07
N ALA A 109 1.44 -1.64 -8.03
CA ALA A 109 1.76 -2.09 -9.38
C ALA A 109 1.52 -1.00 -10.42
N THR A 110 0.64 -0.04 -10.12
CA THR A 110 0.30 1.07 -11.02
C THR A 110 0.32 2.40 -10.27
N ALA A 111 0.45 3.50 -11.02
CA ALA A 111 0.46 4.85 -10.48
C ALA A 111 -0.77 5.19 -9.62
N ASP A 112 -1.95 4.66 -9.95
CA ASP A 112 -3.21 4.86 -9.20
C ASP A 112 -3.25 4.11 -7.86
N GLU A 113 -2.35 3.15 -7.63
CA GLU A 113 -2.27 2.38 -6.39
C GLU A 113 -1.48 3.08 -5.29
N VAL A 114 -0.75 4.13 -5.67
CA VAL A 114 0.04 4.93 -4.77
C VAL A 114 -0.88 5.91 -4.03
N HIS A 115 -0.91 5.82 -2.70
CA HIS A 115 -1.55 6.87 -1.91
C HIS A 115 -0.80 8.18 -2.13
N VAL A 116 -1.50 9.15 -2.73
CA VAL A 116 -1.03 10.52 -2.84
C VAL A 116 -1.69 11.34 -1.74
N VAL A 117 -0.91 11.83 -0.78
CA VAL A 117 -1.44 12.74 0.24
C VAL A 117 -1.74 14.07 -0.44
N SER A 118 -3.00 14.27 -0.81
CA SER A 118 -3.47 15.56 -1.29
C SER A 118 -3.63 16.47 -0.08
N SER A 119 -2.73 17.43 0.11
CA SER A 119 -2.89 18.44 1.15
C SER A 119 -4.25 19.15 0.96
N PRO A 120 -5.14 19.17 1.97
CA PRO A 120 -6.38 19.92 1.86
C PRO A 120 -6.05 21.42 1.71
N PRO A 121 -6.79 22.17 0.89
CA PRO A 121 -6.47 23.56 0.52
C PRO A 121 -6.49 24.56 1.68
N ASN A 122 -6.79 24.14 2.92
CA ASN A 122 -7.06 25.01 4.06
C ASN A 122 -6.32 24.62 5.36
N MET A 123 -5.26 23.81 5.29
CA MET A 123 -4.41 23.56 6.46
C MET A 123 -3.35 24.66 6.57
N PRO A 124 -3.12 25.26 7.76
CA PRO A 124 -1.97 26.16 7.95
C PRO A 124 -0.70 25.39 7.61
N GLU A 125 0.04 25.84 6.60
CA GLU A 125 1.32 25.22 6.26
C GLU A 125 2.22 25.24 7.51
N PRO A 126 2.67 24.08 8.03
CA PRO A 126 3.77 24.09 8.96
C PRO A 126 4.93 24.82 8.27
N ALA A 127 5.67 25.64 9.04
CA ALA A 127 6.77 26.43 8.50
C ALA A 127 7.62 25.57 7.55
N PRO A 128 7.84 26.00 6.30
CA PRO A 128 8.46 25.15 5.29
C PRO A 128 9.83 24.72 5.81
N VAL A 129 9.99 23.43 6.09
CA VAL A 129 11.29 22.83 6.35
C VAL A 129 12.02 22.88 5.00
N ARG A 130 12.84 23.91 4.82
CA ARG A 130 13.63 24.16 3.60
C ARG A 130 14.97 23.42 3.62
N SER A 131 15.26 22.65 4.66
CA SER A 131 16.45 21.81 4.77
C SER A 131 16.16 20.41 4.27
N TRP A 132 17.11 19.82 3.57
CA TRP A 132 17.11 18.39 3.27
C TRP A 132 17.68 17.65 4.46
N ASP A 133 16.81 17.23 5.37
CA ASP A 133 17.20 16.55 6.62
C ASP A 133 17.27 15.01 6.47
N LEU A 134 17.29 14.52 5.22
CA LEU A 134 17.38 13.10 4.90
C LEU A 134 18.83 12.71 4.55
N PRO A 135 19.34 11.57 5.04
CA PRO A 135 20.72 11.13 4.81
C PRO A 135 20.93 10.52 3.41
N TYR A 136 20.08 10.84 2.43
CA TYR A 136 20.09 10.23 1.11
C TYR A 136 20.69 11.16 0.07
N GLU A 137 21.73 10.68 -0.62
CA GLU A 137 22.44 11.42 -1.67
C GLU A 137 22.14 10.89 -3.08
N GLU A 138 21.57 9.69 -3.16
CA GLU A 138 21.29 8.96 -4.40
C GLU A 138 19.84 8.50 -4.48
N LEU A 139 19.33 8.41 -5.70
CA LEU A 139 17.94 8.07 -5.99
C LEU A 139 17.57 6.65 -5.51
N ASP A 140 18.52 5.71 -5.58
CA ASP A 140 18.32 4.34 -5.10
C ASP A 140 18.09 4.29 -3.58
N GLN A 141 18.70 5.19 -2.82
CA GLN A 141 18.49 5.29 -1.38
C GLN A 141 17.13 5.92 -1.05
N LEU A 142 16.70 6.88 -1.88
CA LEU A 142 15.40 7.52 -1.74
C LEU A 142 14.24 6.54 -1.99
N TRP A 143 14.39 5.56 -2.90
CA TRP A 143 13.37 4.53 -3.15
C TRP A 143 13.01 3.74 -1.90
N ALA A 144 14.01 3.26 -1.17
CA ALA A 144 13.77 2.54 0.07
C ALA A 144 13.03 3.41 1.10
N HIS A 145 13.33 4.71 1.15
CA HIS A 145 12.66 5.66 2.05
C HIS A 145 11.18 5.89 1.70
N VAL A 146 10.84 5.92 0.41
CA VAL A 146 9.45 6.07 -0.05
C VAL A 146 8.69 4.75 -0.15
N GLY A 147 9.27 3.66 0.38
CA GLY A 147 8.65 2.34 0.41
C GLY A 147 8.67 1.61 -0.94
N LEU A 148 9.53 2.03 -1.87
CA LEU A 148 9.68 1.44 -3.19
C LEU A 148 10.93 0.55 -3.31
N ARG A 149 10.82 -0.50 -4.11
CA ARG A 149 11.91 -1.42 -4.48
C ARG A 149 12.51 -1.03 -5.83
N GLN A 150 13.75 -1.48 -6.06
CA GLN A 150 14.45 -1.21 -7.33
C GLN A 150 13.74 -1.82 -8.55
N ASN A 151 12.93 -2.87 -8.37
CA ASN A 151 12.15 -3.49 -9.45
C ASN A 151 10.70 -3.02 -9.53
N ASP A 152 10.28 -2.04 -8.71
CA ASP A 152 8.92 -1.52 -8.80
C ASP A 152 8.68 -0.81 -10.14
N PRO A 153 7.44 -0.83 -10.66
CA PRO A 153 7.09 -0.25 -11.96
C PRO A 153 7.51 1.22 -12.08
N GLN A 154 7.96 1.60 -13.28
CA GLN A 154 8.48 2.95 -13.55
C GLN A 154 7.42 4.04 -13.25
N GLU A 155 6.16 3.79 -13.59
CA GLU A 155 5.04 4.70 -13.33
C GLU A 155 4.78 4.93 -11.83
N VAL A 156 4.95 3.90 -10.99
CA VAL A 156 4.81 3.98 -9.53
C VAL A 156 5.92 4.84 -8.93
N LYS A 157 7.16 4.61 -9.37
CA LYS A 157 8.33 5.42 -8.97
C LYS A 157 8.18 6.87 -9.39
N GLU A 158 7.63 7.12 -10.57
CA GLU A 158 7.37 8.47 -11.07
C GLU A 158 6.37 9.23 -10.20
N VAL A 159 5.26 8.61 -9.79
CA VAL A 159 4.29 9.24 -8.87
C VAL A 159 4.95 9.58 -7.54
N LYS A 160 5.59 8.60 -6.88
CA LYS A 160 6.25 8.84 -5.59
C LYS A 160 7.37 9.87 -5.68
N LEU A 161 8.15 9.86 -6.74
CA LEU A 161 9.19 10.87 -6.97
C LEU A 161 8.56 12.27 -7.11
N ARG A 162 7.48 12.41 -7.88
CA ARG A 162 6.77 13.70 -7.98
C ARG A 162 6.19 14.17 -6.66
N GLU A 163 5.73 13.27 -5.79
CA GLU A 163 5.32 13.66 -4.43
C GLU A 163 6.48 14.24 -3.63
N VAL A 164 7.64 13.55 -3.61
CA VAL A 164 8.85 14.05 -2.93
C VAL A 164 9.28 15.40 -3.52
N MET A 165 9.26 15.54 -4.84
CA MET A 165 9.63 16.77 -5.54
C MET A 165 8.70 17.95 -5.27
N ARG A 166 7.45 17.70 -4.85
CA ARG A 166 6.49 18.73 -4.43
C ARG A 166 6.73 19.24 -3.01
N THR A 167 7.55 18.55 -2.22
CA THR A 167 7.88 19.00 -0.86
C THR A 167 8.83 20.22 -0.89
N PRO A 168 8.70 21.19 0.04
CA PRO A 168 9.61 22.34 0.11
C PRO A 168 11.08 21.95 0.30
N ALA A 169 11.34 20.85 1.01
CA ALA A 169 12.67 20.30 1.28
C ALA A 169 13.41 19.87 0.00
N TRP A 170 12.69 19.50 -1.06
CA TRP A 170 13.30 19.07 -2.33
C TRP A 170 14.23 20.12 -2.94
N SER A 171 13.91 21.41 -2.74
CA SER A 171 14.75 22.51 -3.23
C SER A 171 16.19 22.47 -2.68
N ALA A 172 16.38 21.89 -1.48
CA ALA A 172 17.66 21.71 -0.81
C ALA A 172 18.25 20.29 -0.96
N ALA A 173 17.62 19.41 -1.74
CA ALA A 173 18.11 18.07 -1.98
C ALA A 173 19.52 18.07 -2.65
N PRO A 174 20.37 17.06 -2.38
CA PRO A 174 21.69 16.94 -2.99
C PRO A 174 21.67 17.05 -4.52
N PRO A 175 22.62 17.77 -5.14
CA PRO A 175 22.62 17.98 -6.60
C PRO A 175 22.65 16.68 -7.41
N LEU A 176 23.33 15.65 -6.89
CA LEU A 176 23.38 14.33 -7.53
C LEU A 176 21.99 13.68 -7.56
N LEU A 177 21.32 13.61 -6.41
CA LEU A 177 19.95 13.12 -6.28
C LEU A 177 18.98 13.86 -7.22
N ARG A 178 19.06 15.19 -7.26
CA ARG A 178 18.21 16.01 -8.16
C ARG A 178 18.44 15.68 -9.63
N ARG A 179 19.70 15.55 -10.06
CA ARG A 179 20.04 15.19 -11.44
C ARG A 179 19.54 13.78 -11.80
N GLN A 180 19.70 12.82 -10.89
CA GLN A 180 19.21 11.45 -11.09
C GLN A 180 17.69 11.42 -11.19
N ALA A 181 16.98 12.16 -10.33
CA ALA A 181 15.52 12.30 -10.38
C ALA A 181 15.03 12.93 -11.69
N GLU A 182 15.66 14.02 -12.13
CA GLU A 182 15.34 14.66 -13.41
C GLU A 182 15.64 13.75 -14.61
N ALA A 183 16.75 13.01 -14.57
CA ALA A 183 17.09 12.03 -15.60
C ALA A 183 16.06 10.88 -15.65
N PHE A 184 15.63 10.39 -14.49
CA PHE A 184 14.61 9.35 -14.38
C PHE A 184 13.28 9.81 -15.00
N LEU A 185 12.82 11.03 -14.69
CA LEU A 185 11.58 11.58 -15.24
C LEU A 185 11.63 11.94 -16.74
N ARG A 186 12.83 12.14 -17.31
CA ARG A 186 13.01 12.41 -18.75
C ARG A 186 13.19 11.15 -19.59
N ALA A 187 13.50 10.02 -18.95
CA ALA A 187 13.65 8.73 -19.61
C ALA A 187 12.31 7.99 -19.79
N THR A 188 11.22 8.54 -19.25
CA THR A 188 9.83 8.12 -19.49
C THR A 188 9.23 8.88 -20.67
#